data_AF-A0A956N971-F1
#
_entry.id   AF-A0A956N971-F1
#
_cell.length_a   1.000
_cell.length_b   1.000
_cell.length_c   1.000
_cell.angle_alpha   90.00
_cell.angle_beta   90.00
_cell.angle_gamma   90.00
#
_symmetry.space_group_name_H-M   'P 1'
#
loop_
_entity.id
_entity.type
_entity.pdbx_description
1 polymer ?
#
loop_
_entity_poly.entity_id
_entity_poly.type
_entity_poly.pdbx_seq_one_letter_code
_entity_poly.pdbx_strand_id
1 'polypeptide(L)'
;MTTTHRNVRVHPTALVEDGVEIGEGTSVWDSVHIRGPQTKIGCECIVGEKTYIAYGVSIGDRVKLNAMVYVCTAVTIERGVMISASTTFTNDRFPRACTNDLKALRPSEPDEHTLPTLVREGATIGAGCTIGNDLTIGRFAMIGMGSLVTKSIPDFALAIGSPTRVIGWVCRCGEPFERGGAAEVPETSCRACGLRYRVERGQVVELDPPA
;
A
#
# COMPACT_ATOMS: atom_id res chain seq x y z
N MET A 1 -15.05 -10.93 -19.55
CA MET A 1 -14.24 -10.10 -20.45
C MET A 1 -13.48 -9.10 -19.61
N THR A 2 -12.17 -9.25 -19.53
CA THR A 2 -11.23 -8.27 -18.97
C THR A 2 -11.21 -7.03 -19.88
N THR A 3 -11.41 -5.84 -19.31
CA THR A 3 -11.35 -4.58 -20.07
C THR A 3 -9.92 -4.04 -19.99
N THR A 4 -9.20 -4.08 -21.11
CA THR A 4 -7.86 -3.48 -21.23
C THR A 4 -7.94 -2.22 -22.08
N HIS A 5 -7.48 -1.10 -21.53
CA HIS A 5 -7.42 0.19 -22.23
C HIS A 5 -6.18 0.27 -23.15
N ARG A 6 -6.05 1.36 -23.93
CA ARG A 6 -4.89 1.58 -24.81
C ARG A 6 -3.57 1.48 -24.03
N ASN A 7 -2.51 1.02 -24.69
CA ASN A 7 -1.14 0.96 -24.16
C ASN A 7 -0.92 0.13 -22.88
N VAL A 8 -1.90 -0.68 -22.46
CA VAL A 8 -1.70 -1.69 -21.42
C VAL A 8 -0.74 -2.76 -21.93
N ARG A 9 0.29 -3.07 -21.15
CA ARG A 9 1.27 -4.13 -21.46
C ARG A 9 1.14 -5.24 -20.45
N VAL A 10 0.78 -6.43 -20.89
CA VAL A 10 0.69 -7.63 -20.05
C VAL A 10 1.70 -8.64 -20.56
N HIS A 11 2.62 -9.07 -19.69
CA HIS A 11 3.58 -10.10 -20.02
C HIS A 11 2.85 -11.42 -20.33
N PRO A 12 3.27 -12.23 -21.33
CA PRO A 12 2.57 -13.46 -21.72
C PRO A 12 2.40 -14.51 -20.62
N THR A 13 3.21 -14.45 -19.57
CA THR A 13 3.14 -15.37 -18.42
C THR A 13 2.30 -14.85 -17.25
N ALA A 14 1.76 -13.63 -17.33
CA ALA A 14 0.86 -13.10 -16.33
C ALA A 14 -0.54 -13.71 -16.49
N LEU A 15 -1.18 -14.02 -15.36
CA LEU A 15 -2.56 -14.49 -15.30
C LEU A 15 -3.46 -13.35 -14.82
N VAL A 16 -4.28 -12.81 -15.73
CA VAL A 16 -5.28 -11.80 -15.41
C VAL A 16 -6.66 -12.44 -15.59
N GLU A 17 -7.40 -12.57 -14.49
CA GLU A 17 -8.73 -13.20 -14.50
C GLU A 17 -9.80 -12.29 -15.12
N ASP A 18 -10.96 -12.88 -15.39
CA ASP A 18 -12.14 -12.17 -15.91
C ASP A 18 -12.68 -11.13 -14.92
N GLY A 19 -13.13 -9.99 -15.45
CA GLY A 19 -13.72 -8.92 -14.63
C GLY A 19 -12.70 -8.03 -13.90
N VAL A 20 -11.41 -8.15 -14.24
CA VAL A 20 -10.37 -7.18 -13.88
C VAL A 20 -10.41 -5.99 -14.85
N GLU A 21 -10.27 -4.77 -14.31
CA GLU A 21 -10.13 -3.53 -15.06
C GLU A 21 -8.70 -2.99 -14.92
N ILE A 22 -8.02 -2.70 -16.05
CA ILE A 22 -6.65 -2.18 -16.07
C ILE A 22 -6.59 -0.90 -16.91
N GLY A 23 -6.28 0.22 -16.26
CA GLY A 23 -6.18 1.55 -16.83
C GLY A 23 -5.03 1.71 -17.82
N GLU A 24 -5.12 2.75 -18.67
CA GLU A 24 -4.19 3.03 -19.75
C GLU A 24 -2.73 3.19 -19.26
N GLY A 25 -1.79 2.69 -20.07
CA GLY A 25 -0.35 2.82 -19.80
C GLY A 25 0.19 1.89 -18.69
N THR A 26 -0.68 1.14 -18.01
CA THR A 26 -0.27 0.20 -16.96
C THR A 26 0.49 -1.00 -17.53
N SER A 27 1.54 -1.42 -16.82
CA SER A 27 2.37 -2.57 -17.16
C SER A 27 2.26 -3.67 -16.11
N VAL A 28 2.01 -4.89 -16.57
CA VAL A 28 1.94 -6.12 -15.77
C VAL A 28 3.08 -7.03 -16.20
N TRP A 29 4.01 -7.30 -15.29
CA TRP A 29 5.22 -8.08 -15.54
C TRP A 29 4.98 -9.59 -15.41
N ASP A 30 6.04 -10.39 -15.59
CA ASP A 30 5.95 -11.84 -15.66
C ASP A 30 5.43 -12.48 -14.38
N SER A 31 4.69 -13.58 -14.53
CA SER A 31 4.17 -14.41 -13.44
C SER A 31 3.34 -13.66 -12.40
N VAL A 32 2.80 -12.48 -12.74
CA VAL A 32 1.80 -11.78 -11.94
C VAL A 32 0.48 -12.54 -12.02
N HIS A 33 -0.25 -12.61 -10.90
CA HIS A 33 -1.63 -13.10 -10.87
C HIS A 33 -2.56 -12.03 -10.31
N ILE A 34 -3.50 -11.58 -11.13
CA ILE A 34 -4.53 -10.61 -10.76
C ILE A 34 -5.88 -11.30 -10.81
N ARG A 35 -6.50 -11.45 -9.63
CA ARG A 35 -7.77 -12.13 -9.49
C ARG A 35 -8.95 -11.20 -9.73
N GLY A 36 -10.01 -11.76 -10.29
CA GLY A 36 -11.30 -11.11 -10.46
C GLY A 36 -12.39 -11.82 -9.64
N PRO A 37 -13.64 -11.30 -9.67
CA PRO A 37 -14.05 -10.05 -10.34
C PRO A 37 -13.73 -8.81 -9.49
N GLN A 38 -14.06 -7.62 -10.03
CA GLN A 38 -14.08 -6.33 -9.32
C GLN A 38 -12.73 -5.77 -8.87
N THR A 39 -11.62 -6.36 -9.32
CA THR A 39 -10.30 -5.75 -9.14
C THR A 39 -10.10 -4.63 -10.15
N LYS A 40 -9.69 -3.46 -9.67
CA LYS A 40 -9.45 -2.27 -10.50
C LYS A 40 -8.02 -1.79 -10.30
N ILE A 41 -7.32 -1.57 -11.41
CA ILE A 41 -6.00 -0.95 -11.43
C ILE A 41 -6.05 0.28 -12.31
N GLY A 42 -5.64 1.42 -11.76
CA GLY A 42 -5.65 2.71 -12.42
C GLY A 42 -4.65 2.82 -13.59
N CYS A 43 -4.44 4.05 -14.03
CA CYS A 43 -3.58 4.36 -15.17
C CYS A 43 -2.11 4.47 -14.76
N GLU A 44 -1.21 4.14 -15.69
CA GLU A 44 0.24 4.32 -15.57
C GLU A 44 0.86 3.61 -14.36
N CYS A 45 0.29 2.47 -13.99
CA CYS A 45 0.79 1.63 -12.90
C CYS A 45 1.88 0.65 -13.38
N ILE A 46 2.70 0.19 -12.44
CA ILE A 46 3.64 -0.91 -12.66
C ILE A 46 3.32 -2.00 -11.65
N VAL A 47 2.99 -3.20 -12.14
CA VAL A 47 2.79 -4.40 -11.34
C VAL A 47 3.95 -5.36 -11.61
N GLY A 48 4.95 -5.34 -10.73
CA GLY A 48 6.18 -6.09 -10.83
C GLY A 48 5.98 -7.60 -10.70
N GLU A 49 6.98 -8.36 -11.15
CA GLU A 49 6.93 -9.79 -11.36
C GLU A 49 6.52 -10.58 -10.11
N LYS A 50 5.79 -11.68 -10.30
CA LYS A 50 5.33 -12.58 -9.22
C LYS A 50 4.45 -11.92 -8.15
N THR A 51 3.96 -10.70 -8.41
CA THR A 51 2.98 -10.04 -7.55
C THR A 51 1.64 -10.76 -7.64
N TYR A 52 0.98 -10.92 -6.50
CA TYR A 52 -0.36 -11.47 -6.41
C TYR A 52 -1.32 -10.40 -5.91
N ILE A 53 -2.43 -10.21 -6.64
CA ILE A 53 -3.50 -9.28 -6.29
C ILE A 53 -4.81 -10.08 -6.22
N ALA A 54 -5.40 -10.13 -5.03
CA ALA A 54 -6.68 -10.80 -4.81
C ALA A 54 -7.85 -10.04 -5.47
N TYR A 55 -9.03 -10.66 -5.46
CA TYR A 55 -10.23 -10.08 -6.03
C TYR A 55 -10.73 -8.88 -5.19
N GLY A 56 -11.45 -7.96 -5.84
CA GLY A 56 -12.04 -6.80 -5.18
C GLY A 56 -11.04 -5.74 -4.69
N VAL A 57 -9.77 -5.84 -5.08
CA VAL A 57 -8.74 -4.85 -4.73
C VAL A 57 -8.87 -3.61 -5.61
N SER A 58 -8.75 -2.43 -5.02
CA SER A 58 -8.76 -1.16 -5.73
C SER A 58 -7.40 -0.49 -5.67
N ILE A 59 -6.80 -0.20 -6.84
CA ILE A 59 -5.50 0.45 -6.99
C ILE A 59 -5.68 1.69 -7.86
N GLY A 60 -5.28 2.85 -7.34
CA GLY A 60 -5.32 4.13 -8.04
C GLY A 60 -4.25 4.27 -9.13
N ASP A 61 -4.10 5.49 -9.66
CA ASP A 61 -3.16 5.81 -10.73
C ASP A 61 -1.72 5.92 -10.25
N ARG A 62 -0.76 5.70 -11.15
CA ARG A 62 0.68 5.91 -10.93
C ARG A 62 1.22 5.13 -9.72
N VAL A 63 0.64 3.97 -9.43
CA VAL A 63 1.08 3.07 -8.36
C VAL A 63 2.18 2.16 -8.88
N LYS A 64 3.22 1.95 -8.06
CA LYS A 64 4.25 0.96 -8.33
C LYS A 64 4.22 -0.14 -7.27
N LEU A 65 3.88 -1.35 -7.69
CA LEU A 65 4.09 -2.58 -6.95
C LEU A 65 5.36 -3.23 -7.50
N ASN A 66 6.39 -3.40 -6.66
CA ASN A 66 7.58 -4.15 -7.04
C ASN A 66 7.32 -5.67 -6.97
N ALA A 67 8.34 -6.46 -7.26
CA ALA A 67 8.25 -7.92 -7.31
C ALA A 67 7.72 -8.56 -6.02
N MET A 68 6.98 -9.66 -6.15
CA MET A 68 6.53 -10.51 -5.05
C MET A 68 5.70 -9.78 -3.98
N VAL A 69 4.96 -8.74 -4.34
CA VAL A 69 4.01 -8.12 -3.42
C VAL A 69 2.76 -9.00 -3.32
N TYR A 70 2.28 -9.24 -2.11
CA TYR A 70 1.04 -9.99 -1.86
C TYR A 70 -0.05 -9.04 -1.36
N VAL A 71 -1.05 -8.76 -2.20
CA VAL A 71 -2.19 -7.88 -1.89
C VAL A 71 -3.45 -8.72 -1.71
N CYS A 72 -3.92 -8.87 -0.48
CA CYS A 72 -5.15 -9.58 -0.16
C CYS A 72 -6.42 -8.74 -0.42
N THR A 73 -7.58 -9.40 -0.42
CA THR A 73 -8.88 -8.73 -0.53
C THR A 73 -9.08 -7.73 0.60
N ALA A 74 -9.90 -6.70 0.35
CA ALA A 74 -10.16 -5.56 1.24
C ALA A 74 -9.00 -4.54 1.37
N VAL A 75 -7.99 -4.64 0.50
CA VAL A 75 -6.95 -3.60 0.39
C VAL A 75 -7.37 -2.55 -0.64
N THR A 76 -7.25 -1.28 -0.27
CA THR A 76 -7.36 -0.12 -1.17
C THR A 76 -6.03 0.63 -1.18
N ILE A 77 -5.50 0.88 -2.38
CA ILE A 77 -4.25 1.60 -2.61
C ILE A 77 -4.57 2.85 -3.42
N GLU A 78 -4.38 4.03 -2.83
CA GLU A 78 -4.56 5.31 -3.51
C GLU A 78 -3.41 5.60 -4.48
N ARG A 79 -3.53 6.72 -5.21
CA ARG A 79 -2.58 7.10 -6.27
C ARG A 79 -1.16 7.37 -5.76
N GLY A 80 -0.19 7.18 -6.65
CA GLY A 80 1.20 7.54 -6.39
C GLY A 80 1.88 6.71 -5.29
N VAL A 81 1.26 5.63 -4.84
CA VAL A 81 1.82 4.74 -3.82
C VAL A 81 2.95 3.89 -4.39
N MET A 82 3.99 3.70 -3.59
CA MET A 82 5.09 2.78 -3.84
C MET A 82 5.04 1.62 -2.84
N ILE A 83 4.95 0.39 -3.32
CA ILE A 83 5.03 -0.82 -2.50
C ILE A 83 6.22 -1.65 -2.98
N SER A 84 7.23 -1.74 -2.12
CA SER A 84 8.49 -2.38 -2.46
C SER A 84 8.43 -3.90 -2.34
N ALA A 85 9.46 -4.56 -2.88
CA ALA A 85 9.45 -5.99 -3.13
C ALA A 85 9.17 -6.81 -1.87
N SER A 86 8.47 -7.94 -2.03
CA SER A 86 8.17 -8.90 -0.96
C SER A 86 7.35 -8.34 0.21
N THR A 87 6.62 -7.25 0.00
CA THR A 87 5.66 -6.74 1.00
C THR A 87 4.40 -7.60 1.04
N THR A 88 3.92 -7.94 2.24
CA THR A 88 2.75 -8.80 2.44
C THR A 88 1.66 -8.08 3.22
N PHE A 89 0.44 -8.04 2.66
CA PHE A 89 -0.76 -7.60 3.34
C PHE A 89 -1.53 -8.75 3.99
N THR A 90 -2.24 -8.44 5.07
CA THR A 90 -3.15 -9.36 5.76
C THR A 90 -4.51 -8.70 5.94
N ASN A 91 -5.57 -9.51 6.01
CA ASN A 91 -6.96 -9.02 6.10
C ASN A 91 -7.79 -9.74 7.18
N ASP A 92 -7.42 -10.94 7.61
CA ASP A 92 -8.14 -11.70 8.64
C ASP A 92 -7.63 -11.36 10.05
N ARG A 93 -8.52 -10.95 10.95
CA ARG A 93 -8.19 -10.68 12.36
C ARG A 93 -7.95 -11.94 13.19
N PHE A 94 -8.64 -13.04 12.90
CA PHE A 94 -8.60 -14.28 13.69
C PHE A 94 -8.44 -15.53 12.81
N PRO A 95 -7.36 -15.62 12.01
CA PRO A 95 -7.22 -16.69 11.04
C PRO A 95 -7.09 -18.06 11.72
N ARG A 96 -7.91 -19.01 11.24
CA ARG A 96 -7.86 -20.43 11.61
C ARG A 96 -8.26 -21.29 10.43
N ALA A 97 -7.49 -22.35 10.19
CA ALA A 97 -7.77 -23.29 9.10
C ALA A 97 -9.07 -24.08 9.31
N CYS A 98 -9.39 -24.44 10.56
CA CYS A 98 -10.49 -25.35 10.87
C CYS A 98 -11.49 -24.79 11.88
N THR A 99 -12.64 -25.44 11.97
CA THR A 99 -13.54 -25.36 13.13
C THR A 99 -12.78 -25.65 14.43
N ASN A 100 -13.30 -25.19 15.57
CA ASN A 100 -12.64 -25.35 16.87
C ASN A 100 -12.47 -26.83 17.30
N ASP A 101 -13.31 -27.73 16.77
CA ASP A 101 -13.21 -29.18 16.98
C ASP A 101 -12.35 -29.91 15.94
N LEU A 102 -11.73 -29.17 15.01
CA LEU A 102 -10.85 -29.66 13.95
C LEU A 102 -11.50 -30.63 12.94
N LYS A 103 -12.83 -30.69 12.86
CA LYS A 103 -13.53 -31.64 11.97
C LYS A 103 -13.78 -31.12 10.55
N ALA A 104 -13.72 -29.81 10.34
CA ALA A 104 -13.94 -29.21 9.02
C ALA A 104 -13.02 -28.00 8.79
N LEU A 105 -12.67 -27.79 7.52
CA LEU A 105 -12.03 -26.55 7.09
C LEU A 105 -13.01 -25.38 7.19
N ARG A 106 -12.50 -24.20 7.56
CA ARG A 106 -13.27 -22.96 7.41
C ARG A 106 -13.29 -22.54 5.94
N PRO A 107 -14.39 -21.93 5.47
CA PRO A 107 -14.39 -21.31 4.15
C PRO A 107 -13.31 -20.23 4.08
N SER A 108 -12.77 -20.01 2.90
CA SER A 108 -11.80 -18.92 2.63
C SER A 108 -12.47 -17.66 2.12
N GLU A 109 -13.81 -17.63 2.10
CA GLU A 109 -14.57 -16.48 1.61
C GLU A 109 -14.63 -15.38 2.66
N PRO A 110 -14.74 -14.11 2.23
CA PRO A 110 -14.73 -12.98 3.14
C PRO A 110 -15.92 -13.05 4.11
N ASP A 111 -15.65 -12.70 5.35
CA ASP A 111 -16.61 -12.61 6.43
C ASP A 111 -16.44 -11.30 7.21
N GLU A 112 -17.10 -11.18 8.36
CA GLU A 112 -17.01 -10.02 9.26
C GLU A 112 -15.59 -9.78 9.84
N HIS A 113 -14.69 -10.76 9.73
CA HIS A 113 -13.30 -10.65 10.17
C HIS A 113 -12.32 -10.32 9.05
N THR A 114 -12.82 -10.22 7.81
CA THR A 114 -12.05 -9.71 6.67
C THR A 114 -12.06 -8.17 6.69
N LEU A 115 -11.05 -7.60 7.32
CA LEU A 115 -10.98 -6.17 7.64
C LEU A 115 -10.16 -5.38 6.60
N PRO A 116 -10.58 -4.14 6.30
CA PRO A 116 -9.96 -3.36 5.25
C PRO A 116 -8.59 -2.80 5.65
N THR A 117 -7.75 -2.55 4.65
CA THR A 117 -6.52 -1.77 4.79
C THR A 117 -6.49 -0.67 3.73
N LEU A 118 -6.25 0.57 4.16
CA LEU A 118 -6.14 1.72 3.27
C LEU A 118 -4.70 2.22 3.21
N VAL A 119 -4.12 2.26 2.02
CA VAL A 119 -2.82 2.88 1.76
C VAL A 119 -3.06 4.18 1.01
N ARG A 120 -2.80 5.31 1.66
CA ARG A 120 -3.16 6.63 1.15
C ARG A 120 -2.12 7.20 0.18
N GLU A 121 -2.53 8.24 -0.52
CA GLU A 121 -1.80 8.88 -1.60
C GLU A 121 -0.32 9.11 -1.29
N GLY A 122 0.54 8.73 -2.23
CA GLY A 122 1.99 8.98 -2.16
C GLY A 122 2.74 8.21 -1.07
N ALA A 123 2.09 7.34 -0.31
CA ALA A 123 2.76 6.53 0.71
C ALA A 123 3.79 5.59 0.09
N THR A 124 4.87 5.33 0.83
CA THR A 124 5.91 4.39 0.46
C THR A 124 6.03 3.30 1.51
N ILE A 125 5.91 2.05 1.07
CA ILE A 125 6.15 0.86 1.89
C ILE A 125 7.45 0.20 1.43
N GLY A 126 8.42 0.13 2.35
CA GLY A 126 9.74 -0.45 2.12
C GLY A 126 9.69 -1.97 1.87
N ALA A 127 10.79 -2.53 1.36
CA ALA A 127 10.82 -3.93 0.97
C ALA A 127 10.66 -4.87 2.18
N GLY A 128 9.99 -6.01 1.99
CA GLY A 128 9.82 -7.03 3.01
C GLY A 128 8.96 -6.61 4.22
N CYS A 129 8.10 -5.58 4.08
CA CYS A 129 7.20 -5.22 5.16
C CYS A 129 6.05 -6.21 5.30
N THR A 130 5.55 -6.36 6.52
CA THR A 130 4.30 -7.08 6.81
C THR A 130 3.28 -6.08 7.33
N ILE A 131 2.14 -5.99 6.63
CA ILE A 131 1.07 -5.04 6.92
C ILE A 131 -0.11 -5.78 7.55
N GLY A 132 -0.45 -5.38 8.77
CA GLY A 132 -1.64 -5.84 9.47
C GLY A 132 -2.94 -5.41 8.78
N ASN A 133 -4.06 -5.92 9.29
CA ASN A 133 -5.41 -5.52 8.85
C ASN A 133 -5.97 -4.37 9.68
N ASP A 134 -7.12 -3.82 9.24
CA ASP A 134 -7.89 -2.79 9.95
C ASP A 134 -7.07 -1.53 10.28
N LEU A 135 -6.28 -1.08 9.31
CA LEU A 135 -5.39 0.07 9.50
C LEU A 135 -5.30 0.96 8.27
N THR A 136 -4.79 2.16 8.50
CA THR A 136 -4.52 3.15 7.45
C THR A 136 -3.04 3.53 7.47
N ILE A 137 -2.40 3.50 6.30
CA ILE A 137 -1.09 4.10 6.08
C ILE A 137 -1.34 5.48 5.48
N GLY A 138 -0.98 6.53 6.22
CA GLY A 138 -1.25 7.92 5.89
C GLY A 138 -0.59 8.43 4.60
N ARG A 139 -1.07 9.57 4.11
CA ARG A 139 -0.57 10.22 2.89
C ARG A 139 0.92 10.49 3.01
N PHE A 140 1.71 10.15 1.99
CA PHE A 140 3.17 10.33 1.97
C PHE A 140 3.92 9.73 3.16
N ALA A 141 3.30 8.84 3.95
CA ALA A 141 4.01 8.11 4.99
C ALA A 141 5.10 7.23 4.37
N MET A 142 6.23 7.10 5.05
CA MET A 142 7.35 6.29 4.61
C MET A 142 7.65 5.21 5.65
N ILE A 143 7.33 3.97 5.31
CA ILE A 143 7.61 2.81 6.14
C ILE A 143 8.93 2.19 5.68
N GLY A 144 9.91 2.12 6.57
CA GLY A 144 11.20 1.50 6.27
C GLY A 144 11.09 -0.01 6.06
N MET A 145 12.05 -0.56 5.32
CA MET A 145 12.12 -1.99 4.99
C MET A 145 12.04 -2.91 6.22
N GLY A 146 11.44 -4.08 6.05
CA GLY A 146 11.33 -5.12 7.08
C GLY A 146 10.40 -4.78 8.26
N SER A 147 9.59 -3.73 8.14
CA SER A 147 8.73 -3.26 9.23
C SER A 147 7.49 -4.14 9.42
N LEU A 148 7.10 -4.37 10.68
CA LEU A 148 5.86 -5.06 11.06
C LEU A 148 4.81 -4.03 11.51
N VAL A 149 3.93 -3.66 10.59
CA VAL A 149 2.94 -2.59 10.76
C VAL A 149 1.68 -3.17 11.37
N THR A 150 1.46 -2.90 12.66
CA THR A 150 0.30 -3.42 13.42
C THR A 150 -0.70 -2.33 13.82
N LYS A 151 -0.45 -1.08 13.46
CA LYS A 151 -1.29 0.09 13.76
C LYS A 151 -1.23 1.07 12.60
N SER A 152 -2.26 1.91 12.47
CA SER A 152 -2.27 3.00 11.50
C SER A 152 -1.06 3.92 11.66
N ILE A 153 -0.53 4.36 10.52
CA ILE A 153 0.63 5.25 10.43
C ILE A 153 0.13 6.63 9.99
N PRO A 154 0.47 7.72 10.72
CA PRO A 154 0.02 9.07 10.36
C PRO A 154 0.54 9.52 8.99
N ASP A 155 -0.15 10.52 8.42
CA ASP A 155 0.32 11.21 7.21
C ASP A 155 1.76 11.73 7.43
N PHE A 156 2.62 11.60 6.41
CA PHE A 156 4.02 12.04 6.37
C PHE A 156 4.95 11.40 7.42
N ALA A 157 4.48 10.42 8.18
CA ALA A 157 5.31 9.78 9.20
C ALA A 157 6.43 8.95 8.55
N LEU A 158 7.66 9.12 9.04
CA LEU A 158 8.74 8.15 8.85
C LEU A 158 8.64 7.10 9.94
N ALA A 159 8.42 5.84 9.59
CA ALA A 159 8.22 4.78 10.57
C ALA A 159 9.02 3.52 10.25
N ILE A 160 9.60 2.88 11.26
CA ILE A 160 10.43 1.68 11.09
C ILE A 160 10.20 0.66 12.22
N GLY A 161 10.64 -0.58 11.98
CA GLY A 161 10.84 -1.59 13.02
C GLY A 161 9.69 -2.57 13.19
N SER A 162 9.86 -3.48 14.14
CA SER A 162 8.92 -4.55 14.47
C SER A 162 8.72 -4.64 15.99
N PRO A 163 7.56 -4.21 16.53
CA PRO A 163 6.47 -3.53 15.84
C PRO A 163 6.87 -2.11 15.39
N THR A 164 6.26 -1.63 14.30
CA THR A 164 6.60 -0.33 13.69
C THR A 164 6.36 0.85 14.64
N ARG A 165 7.29 1.81 14.64
CA ARG A 165 7.22 3.06 15.41
C ARG A 165 7.59 4.24 14.53
N VAL A 166 6.92 5.37 14.75
CA VAL A 166 7.26 6.65 14.12
C VAL A 166 8.59 7.14 14.70
N ILE A 167 9.51 7.50 13.82
CA ILE A 167 10.86 8.00 14.14
C ILE A 167 11.15 9.37 13.49
N GLY A 168 10.17 9.94 12.81
CA GLY A 168 10.28 11.28 12.24
C GLY A 168 9.20 11.59 11.22
N TRP A 169 9.47 12.61 10.40
CA TRP A 169 8.53 13.12 9.42
C TRP A 169 9.23 13.39 8.08
N VAL A 170 8.59 13.01 6.98
CA VAL A 170 9.10 13.14 5.61
C VAL A 170 8.31 14.16 4.80
N CYS A 171 9.00 14.81 3.88
CA CYS A 171 8.38 15.62 2.84
C CYS A 171 7.73 14.73 1.76
N ARG A 172 6.83 15.31 0.94
CA ARG A 172 6.31 14.67 -0.28
C ARG A 172 7.39 14.10 -1.21
N CYS A 173 8.59 14.71 -1.24
CA CYS A 173 9.71 14.24 -2.05
C CYS A 173 10.49 13.06 -1.43
N GLY A 174 10.13 12.64 -0.21
CA GLY A 174 10.76 11.53 0.51
C GLY A 174 11.89 11.94 1.45
N GLU A 175 12.40 13.18 1.37
CA GLU A 175 13.46 13.63 2.28
C GLU A 175 12.90 13.92 3.69
N PRO A 176 13.52 13.40 4.76
CA PRO A 176 13.12 13.71 6.12
C PRO A 176 13.38 15.18 6.48
N PHE A 177 12.35 15.89 6.95
CA PHE A 177 12.52 17.25 7.49
C PHE A 177 12.64 17.26 9.02
N GLU A 178 12.23 16.17 9.69
CA GLU A 178 12.46 15.94 11.11
C GLU A 178 12.80 14.47 11.37
N ARG A 179 13.73 14.27 12.31
CA ARG A 179 14.14 12.96 12.80
C ARG A 179 14.08 13.02 14.32
N GLY A 180 13.36 12.10 14.93
CA GLY A 180 13.08 12.10 16.37
C GLY A 180 11.62 11.77 16.67
N GLY A 181 10.71 11.99 15.72
CA GLY A 181 9.29 11.73 15.92
C GLY A 181 8.67 12.75 16.88
N ALA A 182 9.18 13.98 16.89
CA ALA A 182 8.65 15.04 17.73
C ALA A 182 7.18 15.30 17.41
N ALA A 183 6.35 15.39 18.45
CA ALA A 183 4.92 15.68 18.30
C ALA A 183 4.65 17.15 17.94
N GLU A 184 5.62 18.03 18.19
CA GLU A 184 5.58 19.45 17.86
C GLU A 184 6.87 19.80 17.11
N VAL A 185 6.72 20.32 15.90
CA VAL A 185 7.84 20.80 15.06
C VAL A 185 7.45 22.17 14.55
N PRO A 186 8.24 23.23 14.85
CA PRO A 186 7.98 24.56 14.33
C PRO A 186 8.06 24.57 12.80
N GLU A 187 7.61 25.65 12.18
CA GLU A 187 7.72 25.82 10.74
C GLU A 187 9.14 25.54 10.26
N THR A 188 9.25 24.65 9.28
CA THR A 188 10.50 24.21 8.68
C THR A 188 10.31 23.95 7.19
N SER A 189 11.41 23.98 6.44
CA SER A 189 11.43 23.73 5.00
C SER A 189 12.19 22.43 4.70
N CYS A 190 11.66 21.64 3.77
CA CYS A 190 12.39 20.50 3.22
C CYS A 190 13.65 20.99 2.50
N ARG A 191 14.80 20.41 2.85
CA ARG A 191 16.10 20.81 2.27
C ARG A 191 16.25 20.46 0.79
N ALA A 192 15.48 19.49 0.29
CA ALA A 192 15.58 19.01 -1.08
C ALA A 192 14.70 19.80 -2.06
N CYS A 193 13.44 20.08 -1.69
CA CYS A 193 12.48 20.73 -2.60
C CYS A 193 11.92 22.05 -2.10
N GLY A 194 12.26 22.50 -0.88
CA GLY A 194 11.81 23.78 -0.32
C GLY A 194 10.37 23.82 0.19
N LEU A 195 9.58 22.74 0.06
CA LEU A 195 8.21 22.68 0.62
C LEU A 195 8.24 22.87 2.14
N ARG A 196 7.26 23.61 2.66
CA ARG A 196 7.19 24.00 4.07
C ARG A 196 6.16 23.21 4.86
N TYR A 197 6.53 22.87 6.08
CA TYR A 197 5.76 22.02 6.99
C TYR A 197 5.85 22.53 8.42
N ARG A 198 4.88 22.13 9.23
CA ARG A 198 4.95 22.12 10.69
C ARG A 198 4.28 20.86 11.21
N VAL A 199 4.54 20.49 12.45
CA VAL A 199 3.87 19.35 13.10
C VAL A 199 3.19 19.85 14.36
N GLU A 200 1.90 19.57 14.48
CA GLU A 200 1.07 19.91 15.64
C GLU A 200 0.41 18.62 16.14
N ARG A 201 0.60 18.27 17.42
CA ARG A 201 0.05 17.04 18.03
C ARG A 201 0.31 15.77 17.23
N GLY A 202 1.51 15.67 16.62
CA GLY A 202 1.90 14.53 15.78
C GLY A 202 1.17 14.45 14.44
N GLN A 203 0.61 15.56 13.96
CA GLN A 203 0.03 15.68 12.63
C GLN A 203 0.80 16.71 11.81
N VAL A 204 1.23 16.32 10.61
CA VAL A 204 1.92 17.21 9.69
C VAL A 204 0.92 18.13 9.01
N VAL A 205 1.20 19.43 9.07
CA VAL A 205 0.49 20.48 8.35
C VAL A 205 1.40 20.99 7.23
N GLU A 206 0.92 20.88 6.00
CA GLU A 206 1.58 21.46 4.82
C GLU A 206 1.22 22.95 4.74
N LEU A 207 2.22 23.82 4.59
CA LEU A 207 2.00 25.27 4.56
C LEU A 207 1.78 25.78 3.12
N ASP A 208 2.42 25.16 2.13
CA ASP A 208 2.27 25.50 0.71
C ASP A 208 2.20 24.22 -0.14
N PRO A 209 1.12 23.44 -0.07
CA PRO A 209 0.99 22.23 -0.86
C PRO A 209 0.98 22.58 -2.36
N PRO A 210 1.71 21.83 -3.22
CA PRO A 210 1.64 22.02 -4.66
C PRO A 210 0.22 21.70 -5.17
N ALA A 211 -0.19 22.45 -6.19
CA ALA A 211 -1.49 22.31 -6.86
C ALA A 211 -1.67 20.96 -7.56
#